data_AF-A0A8S3R9X8-F1
#
_entry.id   AF-A0A8S3R9X8-F1
#
_cell.length_a   1.000
_cell.length_b   1.000
_cell.length_c   1.000
_cell.angle_alpha   90.00
_cell.angle_beta   90.00
_cell.angle_gamma   90.00
#
_symmetry.space_group_name_H-M   'P 1'
#
loop_
_entity.id
_entity.type
_entity.pdbx_description
1 polymer ?
#
loop_
_entity_poly.entity_id
_entity_poly.type
_entity_poly.pdbx_seq_one_letter_code
_entity_poly.pdbx_strand_id
1 'polypeptide(L)'
;MSNDTCKTCLNGWSGKDCGIPLHPNHVTVTERHEPCYIVQATIVNHEIDMLKLKIENSLPYTDEFIVIEGDKTFALEPKIFYLKDHEKELSSLVKLRQHRVHIKTKNKYSWDVQNEMRLGNTTLHNLYKDIPLNSLVIFTDQDEIVRPEVLHFLKYYNCSPYPTGVEWDTFLFGFFFFDSFVIRPSSFGTIFKSPLDIRHQPKTWTIPKGGWHCRWCFTIEDIQMKLKSSPYVDLPRIADNPEKMKSNVIYEHIINGKWFLGKKRIPRIEPQDIPMNTPIYMRSYDWWIKHPPNKTA
;
A
#
# COMPACT_ATOMS: atom_id res chain seq x y z
N MET A 1 -23.30 -38.73 1.15
CA MET A 1 -21.91 -38.74 0.71
C MET A 1 -21.59 -37.31 0.30
N SER A 2 -20.96 -36.55 1.20
CA SER A 2 -20.54 -35.17 0.91
C SER A 2 -19.40 -35.23 -0.11
N ASN A 3 -19.58 -34.53 -1.23
CA ASN A 3 -18.49 -34.27 -2.16
C ASN A 3 -17.45 -33.40 -1.43
N ASP A 4 -16.45 -34.04 -0.83
CA ASP A 4 -15.20 -33.39 -0.44
C ASP A 4 -14.50 -32.94 -1.73
N THR A 5 -14.87 -31.76 -2.21
CA THR A 5 -13.98 -30.98 -3.07
C THR A 5 -12.78 -30.62 -2.21
N CYS A 6 -11.75 -31.47 -2.25
CA CYS A 6 -10.44 -31.15 -1.70
C CYS A 6 -10.00 -29.83 -2.35
N LYS A 7 -10.12 -28.72 -1.61
CA LYS A 7 -9.74 -27.40 -2.10
C LYS A 7 -8.23 -27.44 -2.30
N THR A 8 -7.79 -27.45 -3.56
CA THR A 8 -6.37 -27.31 -3.87
C THR A 8 -5.93 -25.92 -3.42
N CYS A 9 -4.93 -25.86 -2.54
CA CYS A 9 -4.37 -24.59 -2.09
C CYS A 9 -3.75 -23.80 -3.25
N LEU A 10 -3.72 -22.48 -3.11
CA LEU A 10 -2.95 -21.62 -4.00
C LEU A 10 -1.48 -22.06 -4.00
N ASN A 11 -0.80 -21.86 -5.13
CA ASN A 11 0.62 -22.19 -5.21
C ASN A 11 1.42 -21.41 -4.14
N GLY A 12 2.23 -22.13 -3.36
CA GLY A 12 2.95 -21.55 -2.21
C GLY A 12 2.12 -21.46 -0.93
N TRP A 13 0.93 -22.07 -0.86
CA TRP A 13 0.10 -22.13 0.34
C TRP A 13 -0.23 -23.58 0.71
N SER A 14 -0.42 -23.84 2.00
CA SER A 14 -0.60 -25.17 2.58
C SER A 14 -1.43 -25.10 3.88
N GLY A 15 -1.60 -26.25 4.55
CA GLY A 15 -2.42 -26.36 5.76
C GLY A 15 -3.86 -26.76 5.47
N LYS A 16 -4.62 -27.04 6.54
CA LYS A 16 -5.99 -27.58 6.46
C LYS A 16 -6.98 -26.64 5.75
N ASP A 17 -6.73 -25.34 5.84
CA ASP A 17 -7.54 -24.25 5.30
C ASP A 17 -6.79 -23.46 4.21
N CYS A 18 -5.65 -23.98 3.74
CA CYS A 18 -4.74 -23.28 2.83
C CYS A 18 -4.20 -21.94 3.37
N GLY A 19 -4.19 -21.75 4.69
CA GLY A 19 -3.80 -20.50 5.35
C GLY A 19 -2.32 -20.36 5.68
N ILE A 20 -1.48 -21.37 5.41
CA ILE A 20 -0.04 -21.33 5.75
C ILE A 20 0.78 -21.07 4.50
N PRO A 21 1.49 -19.93 4.38
CA PRO A 21 2.32 -19.63 3.23
C PRO A 21 3.63 -20.43 3.26
N LEU A 22 4.29 -20.51 2.11
CA LEU A 22 5.66 -20.97 2.01
C LEU A 22 6.55 -20.12 2.93
N HIS A 23 7.26 -20.79 3.83
CA HIS A 23 8.12 -20.16 4.82
C HIS A 23 9.45 -20.92 4.94
N PRO A 24 10.52 -20.28 5.46
CA PRO A 24 11.77 -20.97 5.73
C PRO A 24 11.62 -22.15 6.70
N ASN A 25 12.47 -23.17 6.58
CA ASN A 25 12.42 -24.39 7.41
C ASN A 25 12.61 -24.13 8.91
N HIS A 26 13.24 -23.02 9.29
CA HIS A 26 13.45 -22.65 10.70
C HIS A 26 12.24 -21.96 11.33
N VAL A 27 11.21 -21.62 10.54
CA VAL A 27 9.99 -20.97 11.03
C VAL A 27 9.04 -22.04 11.54
N THR A 28 8.64 -21.92 12.82
CA THR A 28 7.57 -22.74 13.39
C THR A 28 6.25 -22.01 13.21
N VAL A 29 5.23 -22.71 12.71
CA VAL A 29 3.87 -22.19 12.54
C VAL A 29 2.89 -23.00 13.39
N THR A 30 2.02 -22.31 14.12
CA THR A 30 0.97 -22.94 14.94
C THR A 30 -0.33 -22.15 14.79
N GLU A 31 -1.46 -22.82 14.90
CA GLU A 31 -2.76 -22.14 14.95
C GLU A 31 -2.88 -21.32 16.24
N ARG A 32 -3.54 -20.17 16.15
CA ARG A 32 -3.86 -19.36 17.33
C ARG A 32 -5.11 -19.90 18.00
N HIS A 33 -5.13 -19.80 19.32
CA HIS A 33 -6.35 -20.00 20.10
C HIS A 33 -7.36 -18.88 19.85
N GLU A 34 -6.89 -17.63 19.71
CA GLU A 34 -7.70 -16.46 19.45
C GLU A 34 -7.13 -15.69 18.24
N PRO A 35 -7.98 -15.17 17.33
CA PRO A 35 -7.52 -14.39 16.19
C PRO A 35 -6.70 -13.16 16.62
N CYS A 36 -5.61 -12.88 15.91
CA CYS A 36 -4.82 -11.67 16.11
C CYS A 36 -5.64 -10.42 15.80
N TYR A 37 -5.52 -9.36 16.60
CA TYR A 37 -6.08 -8.07 16.21
C TYR A 37 -5.12 -7.39 15.22
N ILE A 38 -5.53 -7.22 13.97
CA ILE A 38 -4.73 -6.64 12.89
C ILE A 38 -5.13 -5.19 12.69
N VAL A 39 -4.13 -4.32 12.77
CA VAL A 39 -4.23 -2.90 12.48
C VAL A 39 -3.45 -2.59 11.23
N GLN A 40 -4.09 -2.04 10.21
CA GLN A 40 -3.36 -1.49 9.06
C GLN A 40 -3.20 0.02 9.21
N ALA A 41 -1.97 0.50 9.07
CA ALA A 41 -1.63 1.91 9.13
C ALA A 41 -1.08 2.38 7.79
N THR A 42 -1.48 3.57 7.35
CA THR A 42 -0.98 4.13 6.09
C THR A 42 -1.11 5.66 6.07
N ILE A 43 -0.25 6.33 5.31
CA ILE A 43 -0.30 7.80 5.13
C ILE A 43 -1.11 8.09 3.88
N VAL A 44 -2.11 8.96 3.95
CA VAL A 44 -2.92 9.36 2.79
C VAL A 44 -2.65 10.81 2.38
N ASN A 45 -2.68 11.05 1.08
CA ASN A 45 -2.84 12.39 0.52
C ASN A 45 -4.14 12.44 -0.29
N HIS A 46 -4.08 12.40 -1.61
CA HIS A 46 -5.27 12.44 -2.48
C HIS A 46 -5.67 11.04 -2.99
N GLU A 47 -4.91 10.00 -2.63
CA GLU A 47 -5.03 8.63 -3.13
C GLU A 47 -6.22 7.84 -2.50
N ILE A 48 -7.42 8.45 -2.46
CA ILE A 48 -8.60 7.88 -1.78
C ILE A 48 -9.09 6.59 -2.45
N ASP A 49 -9.09 6.51 -3.78
CA ASP A 49 -9.43 5.27 -4.51
C ASP A 49 -8.54 4.10 -4.07
N MET A 50 -7.25 4.38 -3.86
CA MET A 50 -6.28 3.37 -3.43
C MET A 50 -6.51 2.97 -1.97
N LEU A 51 -6.82 3.93 -1.09
CA LEU A 51 -7.18 3.66 0.30
C LEU A 51 -8.43 2.76 0.39
N LYS A 52 -9.46 3.08 -0.40
CA LYS A 52 -10.69 2.27 -0.47
C LYS A 52 -10.39 0.86 -0.97
N LEU A 53 -9.62 0.74 -2.06
CA LEU A 53 -9.20 -0.55 -2.59
C LEU A 53 -8.46 -1.40 -1.55
N LYS A 54 -7.55 -0.78 -0.80
CA LYS A 54 -6.79 -1.41 0.28
C LYS A 54 -7.67 -1.88 1.42
N ILE A 55 -8.66 -1.08 1.84
CA ILE A 55 -9.63 -1.46 2.88
C ILE A 55 -10.45 -2.65 2.41
N GLU A 56 -11.10 -2.57 1.26
CA GLU A 56 -11.99 -3.62 0.76
C GLU A 56 -11.29 -4.96 0.58
N ASN A 57 -10.04 -4.95 0.09
CA ASN A 57 -9.24 -6.17 -0.09
C ASN A 57 -8.67 -6.73 1.21
N SER A 58 -8.74 -5.97 2.30
CA SER A 58 -8.25 -6.42 3.59
C SER A 58 -9.32 -7.08 4.47
N LEU A 59 -10.58 -6.96 4.08
CA LEU A 59 -11.72 -7.53 4.80
C LEU A 59 -11.85 -9.03 4.50
N PRO A 60 -12.29 -9.84 5.49
CA PRO A 60 -12.69 -9.45 6.84
C PRO A 60 -11.53 -9.49 7.86
N TYR A 61 -10.27 -9.54 7.41
CA TYR A 61 -9.13 -9.88 8.29
C TYR A 61 -8.57 -8.70 9.09
N THR A 62 -8.69 -7.48 8.56
CA THR A 62 -8.25 -6.27 9.25
C THR A 62 -9.34 -5.75 10.18
N ASP A 63 -9.01 -5.53 11.44
CA ASP A 63 -9.96 -5.06 12.45
C ASP A 63 -10.04 -3.53 12.50
N GLU A 64 -8.92 -2.84 12.27
CA GLU A 64 -8.85 -1.38 12.37
C GLU A 64 -7.87 -0.80 11.35
N PHE A 65 -8.24 0.33 10.74
CA PHE A 65 -7.36 1.15 9.93
C PHE A 65 -6.99 2.43 10.66
N ILE A 66 -5.70 2.72 10.70
CA ILE A 66 -5.17 4.02 11.12
C ILE A 66 -4.72 4.77 9.88
N VAL A 67 -5.46 5.82 9.51
CA VAL A 67 -5.16 6.64 8.35
C VAL A 67 -4.53 7.93 8.83
N ILE A 68 -3.24 8.09 8.49
CA ILE A 68 -2.44 9.25 8.87
C ILE A 68 -2.54 10.28 7.75
N GLU A 69 -2.91 11.52 8.09
CA GLU A 69 -3.05 12.58 7.09
C GLU A 69 -2.40 13.88 7.58
N GLY A 70 -1.47 14.42 6.79
CA GLY A 70 -0.79 15.68 7.09
C GLY A 70 -1.55 16.92 6.59
N ASP A 71 -1.30 18.07 7.22
CA ASP A 71 -1.78 19.39 6.74
C ASP A 71 -0.94 19.97 5.58
N LYS A 72 0.14 19.29 5.20
CA LYS A 72 1.01 19.59 4.06
C LYS A 72 1.33 18.33 3.27
N THR A 73 1.69 18.47 2.00
CA THR A 73 2.29 17.41 1.17
C THR A 73 3.74 17.15 1.58
N PHE A 74 4.37 16.09 1.07
CA PHE A 74 5.80 15.85 1.32
C PHE A 74 6.72 16.91 0.69
N ALA A 75 6.23 17.69 -0.28
CA ALA A 75 6.88 18.88 -0.81
C ALA A 75 6.76 20.11 0.11
N LEU A 76 6.12 19.97 1.28
CA LEU A 76 5.82 21.04 2.24
C LEU A 76 4.75 22.05 1.77
N GLU A 77 4.02 21.72 0.72
CA GLU A 77 2.89 22.54 0.24
C GLU A 77 1.64 22.31 1.11
N PRO A 78 0.94 23.36 1.58
CA PRO A 78 -0.31 23.22 2.31
C PRO A 78 -1.35 22.45 1.51
N LYS A 79 -2.15 21.63 2.20
CA LYS A 79 -3.23 20.87 1.57
C LYS A 79 -4.47 20.78 2.44
N ILE A 80 -5.60 20.52 1.80
CA ILE A 80 -6.82 20.11 2.50
C ILE A 80 -6.68 18.69 3.06
N PHE A 81 -7.57 18.35 4.01
CA PHE A 81 -7.72 16.98 4.48
C PHE A 81 -8.74 16.24 3.59
N TYR A 82 -8.26 15.41 2.67
CA TYR A 82 -9.08 14.65 1.72
C TYR A 82 -9.94 13.61 2.42
N LEU A 83 -9.46 13.01 3.52
CA LEU A 83 -10.21 11.95 4.20
C LEU A 83 -11.55 12.45 4.78
N LYS A 84 -11.65 13.74 5.10
CA LYS A 84 -12.85 14.34 5.69
C LYS A 84 -14.11 14.08 4.85
N ASP A 85 -13.98 14.11 3.53
CA ASP A 85 -15.12 13.96 2.62
C ASP A 85 -15.51 12.49 2.39
N HIS A 86 -14.68 11.55 2.83
CA HIS A 86 -14.86 10.10 2.66
C HIS A 86 -14.99 9.31 3.97
N GLU A 87 -14.86 9.99 5.12
CA GLU A 87 -14.83 9.36 6.45
C GLU A 87 -16.07 8.49 6.73
N LYS A 88 -17.27 8.99 6.40
CA LYS A 88 -18.53 8.26 6.61
C LYS A 88 -18.60 6.98 5.81
N GLU A 89 -18.15 7.02 4.55
CA GLU A 89 -18.13 5.85 3.67
C GLU A 89 -17.14 4.80 4.21
N LEU A 90 -15.90 5.22 4.48
CA LEU A 90 -14.83 4.30 4.88
C LEU A 90 -15.05 3.70 6.27
N SER A 91 -15.56 4.49 7.23
CA SER A 91 -15.90 4.01 8.58
C SER A 91 -17.09 3.04 8.61
N SER A 92 -17.90 2.99 7.54
CA SER A 92 -18.96 1.98 7.40
C SER A 92 -18.42 0.60 6.98
N LEU A 93 -17.21 0.54 6.42
CA LEU A 93 -16.57 -0.69 5.96
C LEU A 93 -15.70 -1.33 7.04
N VAL A 94 -14.98 -0.52 7.81
CA VAL A 94 -14.02 -0.96 8.82
C VAL A 94 -13.92 0.07 9.94
N LYS A 95 -13.48 -0.34 11.14
CA LYS A 95 -13.14 0.61 12.20
C LYS A 95 -12.02 1.51 11.71
N LEU A 96 -12.34 2.79 11.51
CA LEU A 96 -11.42 3.78 10.95
C LEU A 96 -11.00 4.78 12.01
N ARG A 97 -9.68 4.97 12.17
CA ARG A 97 -9.10 6.00 13.02
C ARG A 97 -8.31 6.98 12.16
N GLN A 98 -8.77 8.22 12.09
CA GLN A 98 -8.02 9.29 11.45
C GLN A 98 -7.00 9.86 12.42
N HIS A 99 -5.74 9.96 11.98
CA HIS A 99 -4.68 10.63 12.71
C HIS A 99 -4.16 11.82 11.91
N ARG A 100 -4.56 13.04 12.31
CA ARG A 100 -4.11 14.27 11.64
C ARG A 100 -2.78 14.72 12.19
N VAL A 101 -1.85 15.02 11.28
CA VAL A 101 -0.50 15.47 11.61
C VAL A 101 -0.31 16.91 11.15
N HIS A 102 -0.06 17.80 12.10
CA HIS A 102 0.39 19.16 11.80
C HIS A 102 1.90 19.16 11.59
N ILE A 103 2.35 19.40 10.36
CA ILE A 103 3.77 19.37 9.99
C ILE A 103 4.47 20.61 10.55
N LYS A 104 5.47 20.39 11.41
CA LYS A 104 6.22 21.41 12.13
C LYS A 104 7.51 21.80 11.41
N THR A 105 8.18 20.84 10.78
CA THR A 105 9.40 21.10 10.03
C THR A 105 9.16 22.14 8.94
N LYS A 106 10.19 22.97 8.72
CA LYS A 106 10.26 23.91 7.60
C LYS A 106 11.27 23.46 6.54
N ASN A 107 11.94 22.34 6.79
CA ASN A 107 12.97 21.81 5.91
C ASN A 107 12.33 21.00 4.79
N LYS A 108 12.18 21.62 3.62
CA LYS A 108 11.66 20.96 2.41
C LYS A 108 12.71 20.08 1.69
N TYR A 109 13.99 20.20 2.06
CA TYR A 109 15.13 19.51 1.46
C TYR A 109 15.62 18.34 2.31
N SER A 110 14.72 17.67 3.03
CA SER A 110 14.99 16.47 3.80
C SER A 110 13.78 15.52 3.75
N TRP A 111 13.93 14.35 4.35
CA TRP A 111 12.82 13.42 4.59
C TRP A 111 11.99 13.79 5.84
N ASP A 112 12.22 14.95 6.45
CA ASP A 112 11.64 15.32 7.74
C ASP A 112 10.11 15.36 7.70
N VAL A 113 9.52 15.85 6.61
CA VAL A 113 8.06 15.89 6.46
C VAL A 113 7.46 14.47 6.50
N GLN A 114 8.08 13.53 5.79
CA GLN A 114 7.67 12.12 5.81
C GLN A 114 7.90 11.49 7.18
N ASN A 115 9.03 11.79 7.81
CA ASN A 115 9.36 11.25 9.12
C ASN A 115 8.39 11.77 10.19
N GLU A 116 8.02 13.05 10.17
CA GLU A 116 6.99 13.59 11.07
C GLU A 116 5.64 12.91 10.90
N MET A 117 5.22 12.63 9.67
CA MET A 117 4.00 11.86 9.42
C MET A 117 4.13 10.41 9.93
N ARG A 118 5.26 9.74 9.67
CA ARG A 118 5.49 8.36 10.11
C ARG A 118 5.70 8.24 11.63
N LEU A 119 6.18 9.28 12.29
CA LEU A 119 6.25 9.37 13.75
C LEU A 119 4.90 9.82 14.34
N GLY A 120 4.04 10.41 13.52
CA GLY A 120 2.71 10.88 13.89
C GLY A 120 2.67 12.19 14.68
N ASN A 121 3.80 12.89 14.90
CA ASN A 121 3.94 14.05 15.82
C ASN A 121 3.27 13.90 17.21
N THR A 122 2.90 12.68 17.60
CA THR A 122 2.26 12.30 18.85
C THR A 122 3.00 11.10 19.43
N THR A 123 2.86 10.86 20.73
CA THR A 123 3.37 9.62 21.33
C THR A 123 2.68 8.41 20.68
N LEU A 124 3.40 7.28 20.54
CA LEU A 124 2.83 6.00 20.09
C LEU A 124 1.55 5.64 20.86
N HIS A 125 1.50 6.05 22.13
CA HIS A 125 0.34 5.94 23.00
C HIS A 125 -0.93 6.54 22.39
N ASN A 126 -0.85 7.72 21.76
CA ASN A 126 -2.03 8.34 21.14
C ASN A 126 -2.45 7.62 19.86
N LEU A 127 -1.47 7.19 19.05
CA LEU A 127 -1.73 6.52 17.77
C LEU A 127 -2.44 5.18 17.99
N TYR A 128 -1.98 4.42 18.98
CA TYR A 128 -2.47 3.07 19.28
C TYR A 128 -3.30 3.00 20.56
N LYS A 129 -3.86 4.14 20.99
CA LYS A 129 -4.72 4.20 22.17
C LYS A 129 -5.90 3.26 21.96
N ASP A 130 -6.21 2.45 22.97
CA ASP A 130 -7.34 1.52 22.98
C ASP A 130 -7.21 0.36 21.97
N ILE A 131 -6.00 0.12 21.45
CA ILE A 131 -5.67 -1.07 20.64
C ILE A 131 -5.13 -2.16 21.57
N PRO A 132 -5.56 -3.43 21.42
CA PRO A 132 -5.07 -4.54 22.25
C PRO A 132 -3.54 -4.69 22.21
N LEU A 133 -2.91 -5.01 23.34
CA LEU A 133 -1.45 -5.05 23.45
C LEU A 133 -0.75 -6.04 22.50
N ASN A 134 -1.42 -7.15 22.19
CA ASN A 134 -0.90 -8.22 21.34
C ASN A 134 -1.31 -8.05 19.86
N SER A 135 -1.68 -6.83 19.44
CA SER A 135 -2.07 -6.53 18.07
C SER A 135 -0.86 -6.49 17.13
N LEU A 136 -1.08 -6.92 15.90
CA LEU A 136 -0.13 -6.75 14.80
C LEU A 136 -0.44 -5.45 14.06
N VAL A 137 0.58 -4.62 13.86
CA VAL A 137 0.48 -3.40 13.06
C VAL A 137 1.18 -3.61 11.73
N ILE A 138 0.45 -3.41 10.65
CA ILE A 138 0.95 -3.46 9.27
C ILE A 138 0.99 -2.02 8.75
N PHE A 139 2.19 -1.50 8.53
CA PHE A 139 2.39 -0.19 7.91
C PHE A 139 2.92 -0.35 6.50
N THR A 140 2.16 0.08 5.50
CA THR A 140 2.56 0.05 4.09
C THR A 140 2.18 1.36 3.40
N ASP A 141 2.92 1.71 2.34
CA ASP A 141 2.59 2.87 1.51
C ASP A 141 1.21 2.66 0.85
N GLN A 142 0.57 3.72 0.32
CA GLN A 142 -0.79 3.61 -0.22
C GLN A 142 -0.88 2.64 -1.39
N ASP A 143 0.13 2.67 -2.27
CA ASP A 143 0.21 1.80 -3.44
C ASP A 143 0.68 0.37 -3.11
N GLU A 144 0.86 0.03 -1.83
CA GLU A 144 1.25 -1.30 -1.33
C GLU A 144 0.07 -1.97 -0.60
N ILE A 145 -0.55 -2.95 -1.25
CA ILE A 145 -1.75 -3.66 -0.79
C ILE A 145 -1.38 -5.09 -0.42
N VAL A 146 -1.49 -5.44 0.86
CA VAL A 146 -1.25 -6.80 1.36
C VAL A 146 -2.39 -7.72 0.89
N ARG A 147 -2.05 -8.91 0.44
CA ARG A 147 -3.03 -9.89 -0.03
C ARG A 147 -3.90 -10.41 1.13
N PRO A 148 -5.20 -10.67 0.88
CA PRO A 148 -6.10 -11.22 1.89
C PRO A 148 -5.58 -12.51 2.52
N GLU A 149 -4.92 -13.38 1.75
CA GLU A 149 -4.36 -14.66 2.23
C GLU A 149 -3.24 -14.45 3.26
N VAL A 150 -2.42 -13.41 3.09
CA VAL A 150 -1.41 -13.03 4.08
C VAL A 150 -2.07 -12.50 5.34
N LEU A 151 -3.11 -11.69 5.21
CA LEU A 151 -3.85 -11.21 6.38
C LEU A 151 -4.54 -12.36 7.12
N HIS A 152 -5.12 -13.32 6.39
CA HIS A 152 -5.66 -14.56 6.95
C HIS A 152 -4.61 -15.34 7.76
N PHE A 153 -3.42 -15.54 7.18
CA PHE A 153 -2.30 -16.19 7.88
C PHE A 153 -1.97 -15.45 9.19
N LEU A 154 -1.74 -14.14 9.12
CA LEU A 154 -1.39 -13.32 10.28
C LEU A 154 -2.50 -13.30 11.34
N LYS A 155 -3.76 -13.39 10.89
CA LYS A 155 -4.96 -13.39 11.73
C LYS A 155 -5.08 -14.67 12.53
N TYR A 156 -4.84 -15.84 11.93
CA TYR A 156 -5.15 -17.13 12.55
C TYR A 156 -3.94 -17.97 12.95
N TYR A 157 -2.73 -17.59 12.54
CA TYR A 157 -1.52 -18.35 12.83
C TYR A 157 -0.49 -17.52 13.62
N ASN A 158 0.14 -18.19 14.58
CA ASN A 158 1.36 -17.75 15.23
C ASN A 158 2.55 -18.28 14.43
N CYS A 159 3.59 -17.47 14.29
CA CYS A 159 4.86 -17.90 13.70
C CYS A 159 6.04 -17.40 14.51
N SER A 160 7.10 -18.21 14.58
CA SER A 160 8.35 -17.83 15.25
C SER A 160 9.54 -18.23 14.38
N PRO A 161 10.38 -17.26 13.95
CA PRO A 161 10.17 -15.82 14.05
C PRO A 161 8.98 -15.33 13.20
N TYR A 162 8.36 -14.21 13.58
CA TYR A 162 7.32 -13.55 12.76
C TYR A 162 7.89 -12.98 11.47
N PRO A 163 7.16 -13.00 10.34
CA PRO A 163 7.56 -12.31 9.12
C PRO A 163 7.53 -10.80 9.35
N THR A 164 8.50 -10.10 8.78
CA THR A 164 8.63 -8.65 8.91
C THR A 164 8.02 -7.88 7.72
N GLY A 165 7.53 -8.59 6.70
CA GLY A 165 6.92 -8.00 5.52
C GLY A 165 6.58 -9.05 4.46
N VAL A 166 6.35 -8.58 3.24
CA VAL A 166 6.02 -9.40 2.06
C VAL A 166 6.93 -9.08 0.90
N GLU A 167 7.00 -9.99 -0.06
CA GLU A 167 7.49 -9.71 -1.40
C GLU A 167 6.31 -9.21 -2.25
N TRP A 168 6.45 -8.02 -2.84
CA TRP A 168 5.40 -7.42 -3.66
C TRP A 168 5.49 -7.87 -5.12
N ASP A 169 4.35 -8.19 -5.71
CA ASP A 169 4.19 -8.20 -7.15
C ASP A 169 4.05 -6.75 -7.62
N THR A 170 5.05 -6.26 -8.36
CA THR A 170 5.16 -4.84 -8.69
C THR A 170 4.54 -4.54 -10.05
N PHE A 171 3.73 -3.49 -10.11
CA PHE A 171 3.05 -3.02 -11.31
C PHE A 171 3.34 -1.53 -11.58
N LEU A 172 3.03 -1.08 -12.79
CA LEU A 172 3.21 0.31 -13.23
C LEU A 172 2.00 0.82 -14.00
N PHE A 173 1.48 2.01 -13.67
CA PHE A 173 0.32 2.69 -14.29
C PHE A 173 -1.04 1.97 -14.21
N GLY A 174 -1.02 0.69 -13.87
CA GLY A 174 -2.14 -0.17 -13.60
C GLY A 174 -1.62 -1.60 -13.44
N PHE A 175 -2.49 -2.52 -13.07
CA PHE A 175 -2.16 -3.93 -12.86
C PHE A 175 -1.91 -4.70 -14.17
N PHE A 176 -1.63 -4.00 -15.27
CA PHE A 176 -1.36 -4.54 -16.61
C PHE A 176 0.09 -4.35 -17.08
N PHE A 177 0.96 -3.66 -16.34
CA PHE A 177 2.42 -3.65 -16.61
C PHE A 177 3.19 -4.25 -15.45
N PHE A 178 3.65 -5.49 -15.61
CA PHE A 178 4.31 -6.23 -14.52
C PHE A 178 5.82 -6.00 -14.53
N ASP A 179 6.33 -5.46 -13.43
CA ASP A 179 7.76 -5.33 -13.18
C ASP A 179 8.23 -6.47 -12.28
N SER A 180 9.14 -7.29 -12.81
CA SER A 180 9.74 -8.40 -12.06
C SER A 180 10.68 -7.95 -10.93
N PHE A 181 10.76 -6.65 -10.66
CA PHE A 181 11.53 -6.10 -9.56
C PHE A 181 10.83 -6.39 -8.22
N VAL A 182 11.46 -7.20 -7.39
CA VAL A 182 10.95 -7.54 -6.06
C VAL A 182 11.40 -6.46 -5.08
N ILE A 183 10.46 -5.65 -4.61
CA ILE A 183 10.70 -4.76 -3.46
C ILE A 183 10.37 -5.55 -2.19
N ARG A 184 11.26 -5.48 -1.19
CA ARG A 184 11.13 -6.22 0.08
C ARG A 184 11.16 -5.26 1.28
N PRO A 185 10.22 -4.34 1.48
CA PRO A 185 10.26 -3.44 2.63
C PRO A 185 9.75 -4.14 3.90
N SER A 186 10.32 -3.78 5.05
CA SER A 186 9.75 -4.16 6.35
C SER A 186 8.45 -3.38 6.54
N SER A 187 7.36 -4.09 6.81
CA SER A 187 6.03 -3.48 6.90
C SER A 187 5.22 -3.98 8.10
N PHE A 188 5.64 -5.06 8.78
CA PHE A 188 4.85 -5.70 9.84
C PHE A 188 5.53 -5.61 11.19
N GLY A 189 4.91 -4.96 12.17
CA GLY A 189 5.44 -4.82 13.53
C GLY A 189 4.34 -4.87 14.58
N THR A 190 4.64 -4.34 15.76
CA THR A 190 3.71 -4.32 16.91
C THR A 190 3.37 -2.88 17.28
N ILE A 191 2.35 -2.71 18.11
CA ILE A 191 1.92 -1.38 18.59
C ILE A 191 2.99 -0.61 19.40
N PHE A 192 4.09 -1.28 19.79
CA PHE A 192 5.21 -0.62 20.47
C PHE A 192 6.18 0.08 19.53
N LYS A 193 5.91 0.05 18.21
CA LYS A 193 6.75 0.65 17.16
C LYS A 193 5.98 1.72 16.40
N SER A 194 6.63 2.85 16.11
CA SER A 194 6.04 3.83 15.17
C SER A 194 5.97 3.23 13.76
N PRO A 195 5.11 3.75 12.88
CA PRO A 195 5.21 3.48 11.45
C PRO A 195 6.64 3.61 10.89
N LEU A 196 7.42 4.58 11.38
CA LEU A 196 8.83 4.74 11.00
C LEU A 196 9.70 3.57 11.47
N ASP A 197 9.53 3.12 12.71
CA ASP A 197 10.29 2.02 13.30
C ASP A 197 9.94 0.68 12.63
N ILE A 198 8.67 0.46 12.31
CA ILE A 198 8.22 -0.72 11.55
C ILE A 198 8.92 -0.78 10.19
N ARG A 199 9.08 0.37 9.52
CA ARG A 199 9.75 0.45 8.21
C ARG A 199 11.25 0.12 8.29
N HIS A 200 11.91 0.49 9.40
CA HIS A 200 13.36 0.36 9.56
C HIS A 200 13.80 -0.85 10.40
N GLN A 201 12.87 -1.63 10.93
CA GLN A 201 13.23 -2.78 11.75
C GLN A 201 14.01 -3.85 10.97
N PRO A 202 14.85 -4.65 11.66
CA PRO A 202 15.55 -5.78 11.07
C PRO A 202 14.58 -6.76 10.42
N LYS A 203 14.96 -7.30 9.26
CA LYS A 203 14.15 -8.29 8.54
C LYS A 203 14.47 -9.69 9.06
N THR A 204 13.43 -10.45 9.36
CA THR A 204 13.52 -11.87 9.71
C THR A 204 13.36 -12.71 8.45
N TRP A 205 12.16 -12.68 7.89
CA TRP A 205 11.79 -13.27 6.61
C TRP A 205 10.58 -12.52 6.03
N THR A 206 10.30 -12.76 4.76
CA THR A 206 9.18 -12.16 4.02
C THR A 206 8.33 -13.25 3.38
N ILE A 207 7.02 -13.04 3.33
CA ILE A 207 6.11 -13.95 2.65
C ILE A 207 6.19 -13.71 1.13
N PRO A 208 6.56 -14.71 0.30
CA PRO A 208 6.63 -14.57 -1.15
C PRO A 208 5.26 -14.26 -1.76
N LYS A 209 5.22 -13.39 -2.77
CA LYS A 209 3.97 -12.96 -3.44
C LYS A 209 2.88 -12.55 -2.44
N GLY A 210 3.26 -11.83 -1.39
CA GLY A 210 2.38 -11.53 -0.26
C GLY A 210 1.56 -10.25 -0.42
N GLY A 211 1.76 -9.51 -1.52
CA GLY A 211 1.01 -8.30 -1.80
C GLY A 211 1.24 -7.77 -3.21
N TRP A 212 0.54 -6.69 -3.54
CA TRP A 212 0.72 -5.93 -4.76
C TRP A 212 1.36 -4.57 -4.47
N HIS A 213 2.28 -4.12 -5.33
CA HIS A 213 2.79 -2.74 -5.33
C HIS A 213 2.49 -2.07 -6.67
N CYS A 214 1.47 -1.21 -6.72
CA CYS A 214 0.99 -0.61 -7.97
C CYS A 214 1.47 0.84 -8.13
N ARG A 215 2.66 1.02 -8.70
CA ARG A 215 3.26 2.35 -8.86
C ARG A 215 2.51 3.15 -9.92
N TRP A 216 2.14 4.38 -9.58
CA TRP A 216 1.43 5.31 -10.47
C TRP A 216 0.10 4.79 -11.03
N CYS A 217 -0.56 3.87 -10.31
CA CYS A 217 -1.88 3.37 -10.70
C CYS A 217 -2.96 4.38 -10.28
N PHE A 218 -2.99 5.52 -10.98
CA PHE A 218 -3.90 6.63 -10.74
C PHE A 218 -4.35 7.24 -12.07
N THR A 219 -5.28 8.19 -12.03
CA THR A 219 -5.58 9.07 -13.15
C THR A 219 -4.37 9.94 -13.51
N ILE A 220 -4.37 10.61 -14.68
CA ILE A 220 -3.26 11.51 -15.05
C ILE A 220 -3.16 12.66 -14.06
N GLU A 221 -4.29 13.20 -13.64
CA GLU A 221 -4.41 14.31 -12.70
C GLU A 221 -3.81 13.92 -11.34
N ASP A 222 -4.16 12.75 -10.82
CA ASP A 222 -3.61 12.22 -9.58
C ASP A 222 -2.11 11.90 -9.71
N ILE A 223 -1.64 11.38 -10.84
CA ILE A 223 -0.21 11.21 -11.10
C ILE A 223 0.49 12.58 -10.99
N GLN A 224 -0.05 13.62 -11.63
CA GLN A 224 0.52 14.97 -11.53
C GLN A 224 0.53 15.47 -10.08
N MET A 225 -0.55 15.28 -9.33
CA MET A 225 -0.64 15.66 -7.92
C MET A 225 0.37 14.91 -7.05
N LYS A 226 0.54 13.60 -7.26
CA LYS A 226 1.53 12.77 -6.57
C LYS A 226 2.95 13.22 -6.89
N LEU A 227 3.29 13.47 -8.16
CA LEU A 227 4.59 14.00 -8.57
C LEU A 227 4.87 15.38 -7.94
N LYS A 228 3.86 16.27 -7.90
CA LYS A 228 3.97 17.58 -7.22
C LYS A 228 4.10 17.45 -5.70
N SER A 229 3.57 16.38 -5.13
CA SER A 229 3.63 16.14 -3.69
C SER A 229 4.95 15.51 -3.24
N SER A 230 5.78 15.00 -4.16
CA SER A 230 7.08 14.40 -3.85
C SER A 230 8.04 15.38 -3.17
N PRO A 231 8.83 14.93 -2.18
CA PRO A 231 9.77 15.79 -1.48
C PRO A 231 10.89 16.27 -2.41
N TYR A 232 11.50 17.42 -2.12
CA TYR A 232 12.59 17.97 -2.97
C TYR A 232 13.87 17.14 -2.96
N VAL A 233 14.02 16.24 -1.99
CA VAL A 233 15.15 15.29 -1.93
C VAL A 233 15.00 14.09 -2.84
N ASP A 234 13.82 13.87 -3.42
CA ASP A 234 13.57 12.78 -4.37
C ASP A 234 14.07 13.18 -5.77
N LEU A 235 15.39 13.16 -5.93
CA LEU A 235 16.07 13.63 -7.12
C LEU A 235 16.28 12.50 -8.15
N PRO A 236 16.07 12.76 -9.46
CA PRO A 236 15.49 14.00 -10.01
C PRO A 236 13.97 14.06 -9.79
N ARG A 237 13.49 15.19 -9.26
CA ARG A 237 12.07 15.41 -9.02
C ARG A 237 11.37 15.75 -10.33
N ILE A 238 10.51 14.86 -10.80
CA ILE A 238 9.81 15.01 -12.09
C ILE A 238 9.01 16.30 -12.17
N ALA A 239 8.36 16.69 -11.06
CA ALA A 239 7.53 17.88 -11.00
C ALA A 239 8.28 19.20 -11.21
N ASP A 240 9.62 19.20 -11.13
CA ASP A 240 10.43 20.39 -11.43
C ASP A 240 10.59 20.61 -12.94
N ASN A 241 10.14 19.67 -13.78
CA ASN A 241 10.16 19.80 -15.24
C ASN A 241 8.73 19.91 -15.79
N PRO A 242 8.28 21.12 -16.18
CA PRO A 242 6.92 21.35 -16.69
C PRO A 242 6.57 20.49 -17.93
N GLU A 243 7.53 20.21 -18.80
CA GLU A 243 7.30 19.36 -19.99
C GLU A 243 6.94 17.93 -19.59
N LYS A 244 7.60 17.39 -18.55
CA LYS A 244 7.28 16.05 -18.03
C LYS A 244 5.94 15.97 -17.32
N MET A 245 5.39 17.12 -16.94
CA MET A 245 4.11 17.22 -16.22
C MET A 245 2.91 17.33 -17.17
N LYS A 246 3.11 17.51 -18.47
CA LYS A 246 2.00 17.62 -19.43
C LYS A 246 1.22 16.30 -19.53
N SER A 247 -0.10 16.41 -19.63
CA SER A 247 -0.99 15.25 -19.65
C SER A 247 -0.70 14.29 -20.80
N ASN A 248 -0.38 14.81 -21.99
CA ASN A 248 0.03 14.01 -23.13
C ASN A 248 1.35 13.26 -22.89
N VAL A 249 2.32 13.87 -22.21
CA VAL A 249 3.61 13.22 -21.89
C VAL A 249 3.42 12.10 -20.87
N ILE A 250 2.64 12.33 -19.82
CA ILE A 250 2.30 11.30 -18.83
C ILE A 250 1.53 10.16 -19.50
N TYR A 251 0.56 10.47 -20.35
CA TYR A 251 -0.19 9.49 -21.13
C TYR A 251 0.73 8.64 -22.01
N GLU A 252 1.71 9.25 -22.70
CA GLU A 252 2.72 8.52 -23.47
C GLU A 252 3.52 7.56 -22.58
N HIS A 253 3.85 7.95 -21.34
CA HIS A 253 4.48 7.03 -20.40
C HIS A 253 3.57 5.84 -20.04
N ILE A 254 2.28 6.09 -19.82
CA ILE A 254 1.26 5.09 -19.51
C ILE A 254 1.14 4.08 -20.64
N ILE A 255 0.79 4.51 -21.86
CA ILE A 255 0.53 3.58 -22.98
C ILE A 255 1.79 2.79 -23.38
N ASN A 256 2.96 3.37 -23.18
CA ASN A 256 4.21 2.69 -23.50
C ASN A 256 4.74 1.83 -22.34
N GLY A 257 4.17 1.89 -21.14
CA GLY A 257 4.66 1.17 -19.97
C GLY A 257 6.08 1.62 -19.56
N LYS A 258 6.37 2.92 -19.62
CA LYS A 258 7.71 3.48 -19.37
C LYS A 258 7.75 4.32 -18.10
N TRP A 259 8.63 3.97 -17.17
CA TRP A 259 8.91 4.80 -15.99
C TRP A 259 9.35 6.23 -16.37
N PHE A 260 8.98 7.24 -15.58
CA PHE A 260 9.29 8.67 -15.86
C PHE A 260 10.78 9.02 -15.99
N LEU A 261 11.66 8.20 -15.40
CA LEU A 261 13.12 8.31 -15.52
C LEU A 261 13.76 7.14 -16.27
N GLY A 262 12.96 6.14 -16.60
CA GLY A 262 13.46 4.85 -17.06
C GLY A 262 13.44 4.77 -18.56
N LYS A 263 14.51 4.21 -19.14
CA LYS A 263 14.51 3.78 -20.54
C LYS A 263 13.85 2.40 -20.72
N LYS A 264 13.74 1.61 -19.64
CA LYS A 264 13.17 0.27 -19.65
C LYS A 264 11.65 0.35 -19.82
N ARG A 265 11.16 -0.32 -20.86
CA ARG A 265 9.74 -0.62 -21.03
C ARG A 265 9.38 -1.83 -20.17
N ILE A 266 8.32 -1.69 -19.38
CA ILE A 266 7.77 -2.76 -18.56
C ILE A 266 6.81 -3.56 -19.46
N PRO A 267 6.90 -4.91 -19.47
CA PRO A 267 6.04 -5.73 -20.31
C PRO A 267 4.58 -5.60 -19.89
N ARG A 268 3.70 -5.50 -20.89
CA ARG A 268 2.26 -5.57 -20.66
C ARG A 268 1.87 -7.03 -20.43
N ILE A 269 1.02 -7.26 -19.44
CA ILE A 269 0.40 -8.54 -19.17
C ILE A 269 -1.11 -8.38 -19.08
N GLU A 270 -1.85 -9.46 -19.32
CA GLU A 270 -3.26 -9.50 -18.95
C GLU A 270 -3.35 -9.66 -17.43
N PRO A 271 -4.03 -8.76 -16.71
CA PRO A 271 -4.12 -8.85 -15.25
C PRO A 271 -4.93 -10.09 -14.85
N GLN A 272 -4.28 -11.06 -14.20
CA GLN A 272 -4.94 -12.29 -13.74
C GLN A 272 -5.23 -12.25 -12.23
N ASP A 273 -4.41 -11.53 -11.49
CA ASP A 273 -4.37 -11.56 -10.04
C ASP A 273 -4.19 -10.13 -9.52
N ILE A 274 -5.31 -9.46 -9.29
CA ILE A 274 -5.40 -8.04 -8.94
C ILE A 274 -6.38 -7.86 -7.78
N PRO A 275 -6.30 -6.73 -7.04
CA PRO A 275 -7.26 -6.44 -5.98
C PRO A 275 -8.70 -6.44 -6.50
N MET A 276 -9.62 -6.98 -5.70
CA MET A 276 -11.06 -6.91 -5.96
C MET A 276 -11.51 -5.45 -6.03
N ASN A 277 -12.54 -5.16 -6.84
CA ASN A 277 -13.09 -3.81 -7.05
C ASN A 277 -12.11 -2.77 -7.61
N THR A 278 -10.96 -3.20 -8.16
CA THR A 278 -10.01 -2.31 -8.83
C THR A 278 -10.70 -1.45 -9.90
N PRO A 279 -10.55 -0.10 -9.87
CA PRO A 279 -11.12 0.81 -10.86
C PRO A 279 -10.71 0.47 -12.30
N ILE A 280 -11.57 0.80 -13.27
CA ILE A 280 -11.45 0.33 -14.67
C ILE A 280 -10.13 0.77 -15.35
N TYR A 281 -9.88 2.07 -15.48
CA TYR A 281 -8.78 2.68 -14.74
C TYR A 281 -7.43 1.95 -14.66
N MET A 282 -7.30 1.25 -13.54
CA MET A 282 -6.11 0.55 -13.09
C MET A 282 -6.06 -0.89 -13.61
N ARG A 283 -7.17 -1.47 -14.09
CA ARG A 283 -7.22 -2.88 -14.54
C ARG A 283 -7.36 -3.07 -16.05
N SER A 284 -7.64 -2.02 -16.81
CA SER A 284 -7.89 -2.12 -18.25
C SER A 284 -6.98 -1.20 -19.04
N TYR A 285 -6.02 -1.80 -19.75
CA TYR A 285 -5.18 -1.07 -20.70
C TYR A 285 -6.01 -0.44 -21.83
N ASP A 286 -7.02 -1.16 -22.33
CA ASP A 286 -7.90 -0.68 -23.40
C ASP A 286 -8.70 0.57 -23.01
N TRP A 287 -8.97 0.75 -21.71
CA TRP A 287 -9.60 1.97 -21.22
C TRP A 287 -8.74 3.20 -21.56
N TRP A 288 -7.42 3.12 -21.37
CA TRP A 288 -6.49 4.21 -21.71
C TRP A 288 -6.48 4.50 -23.21
N ILE A 289 -6.48 3.47 -24.06
CA ILE A 289 -6.53 3.64 -25.52
C ILE A 289 -7.81 4.35 -25.98
N LYS A 290 -8.94 4.08 -25.31
CA LYS A 290 -10.24 4.68 -25.63
C LYS A 290 -10.42 6.09 -25.05
N HIS A 291 -9.62 6.47 -24.06
CA HIS A 291 -9.73 7.75 -23.34
C HIS A 291 -8.38 8.48 -23.30
N PRO A 292 -7.80 8.84 -24.47
CA PRO A 292 -6.61 9.69 -24.48
C PRO A 292 -6.93 11.08 -23.91
N PRO A 293 -5.95 11.78 -23.30
CA PRO A 293 -6.15 13.14 -22.85
C PRO A 293 -6.45 14.06 -24.05
N ASN A 294 -7.26 15.10 -23.82
CA ASN A 294 -7.53 16.10 -24.84
C ASN A 294 -6.21 16.78 -25.28
N LYS A 295 -5.99 16.90 -26.59
CA LYS A 295 -4.75 17.46 -27.17
C LYS A 295 -4.48 18.93 -26.82
N THR A 296 -5.42 19.62 -26.18
CA THR A 296 -5.41 21.07 -25.94
C THR A 296 -5.17 21.47 -24.48
N ALA A 297 -4.77 20.56 -23.61
CA ALA A 297 -4.42 20.84 -22.21
C ALA A 297 -2.90 20.72 -21.95
#